data_AF-A0A8K0SDH6-F1
#
_entry.id   AF-A0A8K0SDH6-F1
#
_cell.length_a   1.000
_cell.length_b   1.000
_cell.length_c   1.000
_cell.angle_alpha   90.00
_cell.angle_beta   90.00
_cell.angle_gamma   90.00
#
_symmetry.space_group_name_H-M   'P 1'
#
loop_
_entity.id
_entity.type
_entity.pdbx_description
1 polymer ?
#
loop_
_entity_poly.entity_id
_entity_poly.type
_entity_poly.pdbx_seq_one_letter_code
_entity_poly.pdbx_strand_id
1 'polypeptide(L)'
;MPRTQKQGLMVVYTPVSPLEYPQTDGEDGHQLLPFDPTRQPSRDGSPASCSSSETGEAGSTDAKEEEALFDDIIARVRSRYQQRNEPDYARPTYILEGQEAFDRLLARLEEHCLLEFFQTSLRWNWNSGTGQLELLLMTEAIHEVFKDGLTCLLKDELGRIAEDHPALQNIVEKIGSDGHTRVGIAREGWQRCPDGQFKYSGYLDPPFVYDIGHAETEDSLSQSVNEHLIFRAEAIGGMLTISIAYNKQQDPDFKYTAWLSLYGTSVIEHGLVRNRLVNKLAFYDGKAMPGRVEIPFKLFVPLRERHVLPESEEILIRIEFADLARQLERGIEQQRLEDAVKVAPTPPGILLDEKDQKMEL
;
A
#
# COMPACT_ATOMS: atom_id res chain seq x y z
N MET A 1 -20.39 -34.84 -27.71
CA MET A 1 -19.66 -34.24 -26.59
C MET A 1 -20.31 -32.91 -26.25
N PRO A 2 -20.93 -32.73 -25.07
CA PRO A 2 -21.54 -31.46 -24.73
C PRO A 2 -20.44 -30.48 -24.29
N ARG A 3 -20.47 -29.27 -24.86
CA ARG A 3 -19.60 -28.15 -24.48
C ARG A 3 -20.04 -27.64 -23.12
N THR A 4 -19.16 -27.72 -22.12
CA THR A 4 -19.37 -27.14 -20.80
C THR A 4 -19.32 -25.62 -20.91
N GLN A 5 -20.46 -24.98 -20.62
CA GLN A 5 -20.61 -23.53 -20.56
C GLN A 5 -19.89 -23.06 -19.28
N LYS A 6 -18.80 -22.30 -19.42
CA LYS A 6 -18.12 -21.67 -18.28
C LYS A 6 -19.06 -20.60 -17.72
N GLN A 7 -19.71 -20.88 -16.61
CA GLN A 7 -20.42 -19.86 -15.83
C GLN A 7 -19.36 -18.91 -15.26
N GLY A 8 -19.45 -17.63 -15.60
CA GLY A 8 -18.61 -16.58 -15.02
C GLY A 8 -18.92 -16.43 -13.54
N LEU A 9 -17.87 -16.43 -12.71
CA LEU A 9 -17.97 -16.17 -11.28
C LEU A 9 -18.40 -14.70 -11.09
N MET A 10 -19.50 -14.47 -10.38
CA MET A 10 -19.99 -13.12 -10.06
C MET A 10 -19.44 -12.72 -8.69
N VAL A 11 -18.86 -11.51 -8.57
CA VAL A 11 -18.45 -10.97 -7.26
C VAL A 11 -19.66 -10.25 -6.67
N VAL A 12 -20.16 -10.74 -5.54
CA VAL A 12 -21.33 -10.17 -4.85
C VAL A 12 -20.85 -9.26 -3.72
N TYR A 13 -21.16 -7.97 -3.82
CA TYR A 13 -20.80 -6.96 -2.83
C TYR A 13 -21.85 -6.89 -1.73
N THR A 14 -21.42 -7.07 -0.48
CA THR A 14 -22.19 -6.64 0.69
C THR A 14 -21.54 -5.37 1.22
N PRO A 15 -22.25 -4.22 1.24
CA PRO A 15 -21.70 -3.00 1.83
C PRO A 15 -21.41 -3.24 3.32
N VAL A 16 -20.20 -2.90 3.74
CA VAL A 16 -19.80 -2.91 5.14
C VAL A 16 -20.37 -1.64 5.77
N SER A 17 -21.10 -1.77 6.89
CA SER A 17 -21.56 -0.60 7.64
C SER A 17 -20.37 0.23 8.12
N PRO A 18 -20.45 1.58 8.07
CA PRO A 18 -19.43 2.44 8.66
C PRO A 18 -19.28 2.14 10.15
N LEU A 19 -18.04 2.25 10.63
CA LEU A 19 -17.57 1.94 11.98
C LEU A 19 -18.45 2.61 13.06
N GLU A 20 -19.07 1.82 13.94
CA GLU A 20 -19.47 2.30 15.26
C GLU A 20 -18.23 2.32 16.15
N TYR A 21 -17.62 3.50 16.27
CA TYR A 21 -16.70 3.78 17.38
C TYR A 21 -17.50 3.89 18.67
N PRO A 22 -16.95 3.52 19.85
CA PRO A 22 -17.56 3.89 21.12
C PRO A 22 -17.67 5.42 21.17
N GLN A 23 -18.90 5.92 21.10
CA GLN A 23 -19.21 7.34 21.27
C GLN A 23 -18.73 7.77 22.65
N THR A 24 -17.77 8.68 22.71
CA THR A 24 -17.57 9.52 23.89
C THR A 24 -18.69 10.55 23.89
N ASP A 25 -19.50 10.54 24.94
CA ASP A 25 -20.64 11.43 25.14
C ASP A 25 -20.29 12.90 24.82
N GLY A 26 -20.92 13.43 23.78
CA GLY A 26 -20.77 14.82 23.34
C GLY A 26 -21.89 15.12 22.34
N GLU A 27 -22.95 15.72 22.84
CA GLU A 27 -24.14 16.13 22.09
C GLU A 27 -23.78 17.12 20.95
N ASP A 28 -24.14 16.77 19.71
CA ASP A 28 -24.87 17.66 18.79
C ASP A 28 -25.20 16.90 17.49
N GLY A 29 -26.50 16.71 17.25
CA GLY A 29 -27.03 15.88 16.17
C GLY A 29 -27.19 16.63 14.85
N HIS A 30 -26.48 16.18 13.82
CA HIS A 30 -26.84 16.44 12.42
C HIS A 30 -27.26 15.13 11.75
N GLN A 31 -28.56 15.03 11.42
CA GLN A 31 -29.11 13.93 10.63
C GLN A 31 -28.66 14.07 9.17
N LEU A 32 -27.88 13.10 8.68
CA LEU A 32 -27.62 12.91 7.26
C LEU A 32 -28.74 12.05 6.65
N LEU A 33 -29.37 12.55 5.59
CA LEU A 33 -30.40 11.84 4.84
C LEU A 33 -29.78 10.71 3.98
N PRO A 34 -30.49 9.59 3.76
CA PRO A 34 -29.99 8.47 2.98
C PRO A 34 -29.89 8.80 1.49
N PHE A 35 -28.80 8.33 0.88
CA PHE A 35 -28.51 8.39 -0.54
C PHE A 35 -29.36 7.37 -1.32
N ASP A 36 -30.13 7.82 -2.32
CA ASP A 36 -30.92 6.95 -3.21
C ASP A 36 -30.18 6.73 -4.54
N PRO A 37 -29.70 5.51 -4.83
CA PRO A 37 -28.93 5.21 -6.03
C PRO A 37 -29.79 5.03 -7.31
N THR A 38 -31.10 5.28 -7.27
CA THR A 38 -31.98 5.08 -8.45
C THR A 38 -32.22 6.33 -9.31
N ARG A 39 -31.61 7.47 -8.98
CA ARG A 39 -31.82 8.74 -9.70
C ARG A 39 -30.95 8.83 -10.96
N GLN A 40 -31.44 8.29 -12.08
CA GLN A 40 -30.88 8.59 -13.41
C GLN A 40 -31.19 10.05 -13.80
N PRO A 41 -30.24 10.79 -14.41
CA PRO A 41 -30.54 12.11 -14.95
C PRO A 41 -31.43 12.00 -16.19
N SER A 42 -32.55 12.70 -16.15
CA SER A 42 -33.48 12.87 -17.27
C SER A 42 -32.78 13.54 -18.45
N ARG A 43 -32.72 12.82 -19.57
CA ARG A 43 -32.48 13.38 -20.90
C ARG A 43 -33.76 14.06 -21.38
N ASP A 44 -33.74 15.38 -21.48
CA ASP A 44 -34.62 16.12 -22.38
C ASP A 44 -33.93 17.44 -22.78
N GLY A 45 -33.81 17.66 -24.09
CA GLY A 45 -33.19 18.85 -24.67
C GLY A 45 -32.92 18.71 -26.17
N SER A 46 -33.96 18.91 -26.97
CA SER A 46 -33.96 18.93 -28.44
C SER A 46 -33.29 20.19 -29.05
N PRO A 47 -33.06 20.24 -30.38
CA PRO A 47 -31.91 20.91 -30.99
C PRO A 47 -32.19 22.34 -31.47
N ALA A 48 -31.13 23.13 -31.61
CA ALA A 48 -31.10 24.34 -32.43
C ALA A 48 -29.80 24.41 -33.25
N SER A 49 -29.94 24.84 -34.50
CA SER A 49 -28.96 24.80 -35.59
C SER A 49 -28.11 26.07 -35.72
N CYS A 50 -27.03 25.95 -36.52
CA CYS A 50 -26.24 27.00 -37.21
C CYS A 50 -25.27 27.80 -36.31
N SER A 51 -24.03 28.13 -36.67
CA SER A 51 -23.30 28.13 -37.94
C SER A 51 -21.80 28.41 -37.66
N SER A 52 -20.97 27.89 -38.56
CA SER A 52 -19.64 28.33 -39.03
C SER A 52 -18.48 28.69 -38.08
N SER A 53 -17.32 28.14 -38.50
CA SER A 53 -15.93 28.65 -38.41
C SER A 53 -15.30 28.77 -37.03
N GLU A 54 -14.35 27.86 -36.74
CA GLU A 54 -12.94 28.18 -36.48
C GLU A 54 -12.15 26.87 -36.28
N THR A 55 -11.29 26.54 -37.25
CA THR A 55 -10.20 25.59 -37.09
C THR A 55 -9.07 26.31 -36.34
N GLY A 56 -9.07 26.20 -35.01
CA GLY A 56 -8.06 26.80 -34.14
C GLY A 56 -7.58 25.80 -33.09
N GLU A 57 -6.37 25.27 -33.29
CA GLU A 57 -5.34 24.98 -32.27
C GLU A 57 -5.74 24.53 -30.86
N ALA A 58 -6.69 23.60 -30.71
CA ALA A 58 -7.03 23.00 -29.42
C ALA A 58 -6.07 21.88 -28.96
N GLY A 59 -5.01 21.56 -29.73
CA GLY A 59 -4.11 20.43 -29.44
C GLY A 59 -2.76 20.79 -28.79
N SER A 60 -2.57 22.03 -28.33
CA SER A 60 -1.26 22.57 -27.89
C SER A 60 -1.09 22.68 -26.37
N THR A 61 -2.20 22.82 -25.62
CA THR A 61 -2.17 23.04 -24.17
C THR A 61 -1.99 21.72 -23.42
N ASP A 62 -2.78 20.71 -23.76
CA ASP A 62 -2.80 19.41 -23.07
C ASP A 62 -1.44 18.68 -23.19
N ALA A 63 -0.78 18.77 -24.35
CA ALA A 63 0.53 18.17 -24.57
C ALA A 63 1.65 18.85 -23.76
N LYS A 64 1.53 20.16 -23.50
CA LYS A 64 2.52 20.89 -22.68
C LYS A 64 2.33 20.62 -21.19
N GLU A 65 1.08 20.46 -20.76
CA GLU A 65 0.75 20.11 -19.38
C GLU A 65 1.20 18.67 -19.06
N GLU A 66 0.97 17.72 -19.97
CA GLU A 66 1.50 16.35 -19.85
C GLU A 66 3.03 16.34 -19.79
N GLU A 67 3.70 17.09 -20.66
CA GLU A 67 5.16 17.13 -20.68
C GLU A 67 5.73 17.72 -19.37
N ALA A 68 5.12 18.78 -18.84
CA ALA A 68 5.51 19.36 -17.56
C ALA A 68 5.29 18.37 -16.38
N LEU A 69 4.21 17.57 -16.45
CA LEU A 69 3.92 16.52 -15.48
C LEU A 69 4.98 15.42 -15.50
N PHE A 70 5.35 14.95 -16.71
CA PHE A 70 6.42 13.95 -16.88
C PHE A 70 7.76 14.47 -16.37
N ASP A 71 8.10 15.73 -16.67
CA ASP A 71 9.33 16.34 -16.20
C ASP A 71 9.40 16.44 -14.67
N ASP A 72 8.30 16.76 -13.98
CA ASP A 72 8.24 16.72 -12.51
C ASP A 72 8.47 15.30 -11.97
N ILE A 73 7.77 14.30 -12.52
CA ILE A 73 7.93 12.89 -12.12
C ILE A 73 9.39 12.45 -12.30
N ILE A 74 9.99 12.72 -13.46
CA ILE A 74 11.38 12.37 -13.78
C ILE A 74 12.35 13.09 -12.85
N ALA A 75 12.11 14.37 -12.55
CA ALA A 75 12.93 15.13 -11.61
C ALA A 75 12.92 14.51 -10.21
N ARG A 76 11.76 14.07 -9.71
CA ARG A 76 11.65 13.38 -8.41
C ARG A 76 12.32 12.02 -8.40
N VAL A 77 12.09 11.20 -9.43
CA VAL A 77 12.76 9.89 -9.58
C VAL A 77 14.27 10.07 -9.61
N ARG A 78 14.78 11.07 -10.35
CA ARG A 78 16.20 11.41 -10.42
C ARG A 78 16.76 11.88 -9.08
N SER A 79 16.04 12.76 -8.38
CA SER A 79 16.45 13.26 -7.06
C SER A 79 16.64 12.09 -6.08
N ARG A 80 15.69 11.13 -6.12
CA ARG A 80 15.77 9.90 -5.30
C ARG A 80 16.90 8.97 -5.73
N TYR A 81 17.10 8.76 -7.03
CA TYR A 81 18.21 7.96 -7.57
C TYR A 81 19.58 8.51 -7.12
N GLN A 82 19.72 9.84 -7.05
CA GLN A 82 20.93 10.53 -6.59
C GLN A 82 21.07 10.59 -5.06
N GLN A 83 20.17 9.95 -4.32
CA GLN A 83 20.13 9.97 -2.85
C GLN A 83 20.11 11.39 -2.26
N ARG A 84 19.53 12.36 -2.98
CA ARG A 84 19.33 13.69 -2.41
C ARG A 84 18.26 13.57 -1.32
N ASN A 85 18.63 13.95 -0.10
CA ASN A 85 17.72 14.02 1.03
C ASN A 85 16.74 15.18 0.81
N GLU A 86 15.71 14.95 0.00
CA GLU A 86 14.53 15.80 0.06
C GLU A 86 13.71 15.35 1.27
N PRO A 87 13.49 16.23 2.26
CA PRO A 87 12.74 15.90 3.48
C PRO A 87 11.23 15.77 3.22
N ASP A 88 10.82 15.57 1.97
CA ASP A 88 9.43 15.62 1.59
C ASP A 88 8.77 14.25 1.83
N TYR A 89 8.06 14.14 2.95
CA TYR A 89 7.21 13.00 3.32
C TYR A 89 5.95 12.90 2.45
N ALA A 90 5.86 13.71 1.39
CA ALA A 90 4.78 13.61 0.41
C ALA A 90 4.80 12.24 -0.27
N ARG A 91 3.60 11.67 -0.43
CA ARG A 91 3.33 10.60 -1.39
C ARG A 91 2.80 11.28 -2.65
N PRO A 92 3.68 11.83 -3.52
CA PRO A 92 3.21 12.59 -4.66
C PRO A 92 2.36 11.68 -5.54
N THR A 93 1.17 12.18 -5.83
CA THR A 93 0.15 11.50 -6.60
C THR A 93 -0.08 12.29 -7.87
N TYR A 94 0.03 11.60 -8.99
CA TYR A 94 -0.11 12.14 -10.34
C TYR A 94 -1.32 11.53 -11.01
N ILE A 95 -2.03 12.33 -11.80
CA ILE A 95 -3.12 11.86 -12.65
C ILE A 95 -2.61 11.84 -14.09
N LEU A 96 -2.47 10.64 -14.64
CA LEU A 96 -2.11 10.37 -16.02
C LEU A 96 -3.38 9.97 -16.80
N GLU A 97 -3.46 10.36 -18.07
CA GLU A 97 -4.60 10.07 -18.93
C GLU A 97 -4.62 8.61 -19.42
N GLY A 98 -4.80 7.67 -18.49
CA GLY A 98 -4.90 6.24 -18.75
C GLY A 98 -3.56 5.55 -18.99
N GLN A 99 -3.64 4.31 -19.48
CA GLN A 99 -2.48 3.43 -19.66
C GLN A 99 -1.46 3.96 -20.67
N GLU A 100 -1.92 4.59 -21.76
CA GLU A 100 -1.03 5.11 -22.80
C GLU A 100 -0.12 6.23 -22.29
N ALA A 101 -0.63 7.12 -21.43
CA ALA A 101 0.18 8.16 -20.79
C ALA A 101 1.23 7.55 -19.84
N PHE A 102 0.87 6.50 -19.10
CA PHE A 102 1.83 5.77 -18.27
C PHE A 102 2.92 5.09 -19.11
N ASP A 103 2.56 4.46 -20.24
CA ASP A 103 3.54 3.84 -21.13
C ASP A 103 4.50 4.86 -21.75
N ARG A 104 4.01 6.07 -22.09
CA ARG A 104 4.85 7.20 -22.51
C ARG A 104 5.82 7.64 -21.41
N LEU A 105 5.36 7.73 -20.17
CA LEU A 105 6.22 8.01 -19.02
C LEU A 105 7.31 6.96 -18.85
N LEU A 106 7.01 5.67 -19.03
CA LEU A 106 8.02 4.60 -18.97
C LEU A 106 9.09 4.76 -20.06
N ALA A 107 8.68 5.10 -21.29
CA ALA A 107 9.62 5.39 -22.38
C ALA A 107 10.52 6.59 -22.06
N ARG A 108 9.96 7.67 -21.49
CA ARG A 108 10.74 8.84 -21.03
C ARG A 108 11.74 8.47 -19.94
N LEU A 109 11.33 7.66 -18.96
CA LEU A 109 12.23 7.16 -17.92
C LEU A 109 13.36 6.32 -18.51
N GLU A 110 13.13 5.58 -19.59
CA GLU A 110 14.16 4.84 -20.33
C GLU A 110 15.16 5.78 -21.01
N GLU A 111 14.68 6.82 -21.70
CA GLU A 111 15.52 7.86 -22.31
C GLU A 111 16.45 8.54 -21.29
N HIS A 112 16.00 8.67 -20.04
CA HIS A 112 16.78 9.23 -18.95
C HIS A 112 17.60 8.21 -18.14
N CYS A 113 17.62 6.93 -18.55
CA CYS A 113 18.30 5.83 -17.84
C CYS A 113 17.80 5.64 -16.39
N LEU A 114 16.54 5.97 -16.12
CA LEU A 114 15.89 5.85 -14.81
C LEU A 114 14.91 4.68 -14.73
N LEU A 115 14.53 4.08 -15.86
CA LEU A 115 13.49 3.04 -15.91
C LEU A 115 13.81 1.85 -15.01
N GLU A 116 15.04 1.34 -15.04
CA GLU A 116 15.44 0.20 -14.20
C GLU A 116 15.31 0.53 -12.70
N PHE A 117 15.77 1.71 -12.28
CA PHE A 117 15.61 2.16 -10.90
C PHE A 117 14.14 2.34 -10.53
N PHE A 118 13.36 2.98 -11.39
CA PHE A 118 11.92 3.16 -11.21
C PHE A 118 11.20 1.82 -11.04
N GLN A 119 11.57 0.81 -11.84
CA GLN A 119 10.96 -0.52 -11.75
C GLN A 119 11.49 -1.35 -10.59
N THR A 120 12.78 -1.34 -10.28
CA THR A 120 13.35 -2.33 -9.35
C THR A 120 13.53 -1.81 -7.93
N SER A 121 13.70 -0.50 -7.79
CA SER A 121 14.15 0.12 -6.55
C SER A 121 13.13 1.11 -5.99
N LEU A 122 12.37 1.77 -6.85
CA LEU A 122 11.33 2.70 -6.44
C LEU A 122 10.02 1.96 -6.15
N ARG A 123 9.41 2.30 -5.01
CA ARG A 123 8.05 1.87 -4.68
C ARG A 123 7.05 2.84 -5.31
N TRP A 124 6.03 2.31 -5.99
CA TRP A 124 4.97 3.10 -6.61
C TRP A 124 3.72 2.26 -6.83
N ASN A 125 2.57 2.93 -6.91
CA ASN A 125 1.28 2.35 -7.23
C ASN A 125 0.75 2.97 -8.52
N TRP A 126 0.23 2.14 -9.43
CA TRP A 126 -0.41 2.56 -10.67
C TRP A 126 -1.81 1.98 -10.76
N ASN A 127 -2.79 2.82 -11.06
CA ASN A 127 -4.16 2.42 -11.32
C ASN A 127 -4.65 3.05 -12.63
N SER A 128 -4.67 2.29 -13.71
CA SER A 128 -5.15 2.73 -15.02
C SER A 128 -6.64 3.04 -15.06
N GLY A 129 -7.42 2.51 -14.11
CA GLY A 129 -8.85 2.79 -14.02
C GLY A 129 -9.12 4.22 -13.55
N THR A 130 -8.24 4.76 -12.70
CA THR A 130 -8.31 6.14 -12.22
C THR A 130 -7.28 7.06 -12.86
N GLY A 131 -6.30 6.50 -13.58
CA GLY A 131 -5.14 7.23 -14.08
C GLY A 131 -4.14 7.61 -12.98
N GLN A 132 -4.25 7.04 -11.78
CA GLN A 132 -3.48 7.51 -10.63
C GLN A 132 -2.12 6.79 -10.54
N LEU A 133 -1.04 7.58 -10.54
CA LEU A 133 0.32 7.14 -10.21
C LEU A 133 0.73 7.75 -8.86
N GLU A 134 0.98 6.91 -7.87
CA GLU A 134 1.49 7.32 -6.56
C GLU A 134 2.94 6.88 -6.42
N LEU A 135 3.85 7.80 -6.07
CA LEU A 135 5.23 7.46 -5.75
C LEU A 135 5.40 7.36 -4.23
N LEU A 136 5.91 6.22 -3.76
CA LEU A 136 6.15 5.95 -2.34
C LEU A 136 7.62 6.26 -2.03
N LEU A 137 7.98 7.55 -2.09
CA LEU A 137 9.38 8.01 -2.17
C LEU A 137 10.16 7.88 -0.86
N MET A 138 9.51 7.93 0.30
CA MET A 138 10.13 7.67 1.59
C MET A 138 9.18 6.94 2.54
N THR A 139 9.71 5.91 3.18
CA THR A 139 9.14 5.33 4.39
C THR A 139 10.04 5.74 5.55
N GLU A 140 9.44 6.23 6.63
CA GLU A 140 10.15 6.60 7.85
C GLU A 140 10.89 5.38 8.41
N ALA A 141 11.98 5.59 9.15
CA ALA A 141 12.73 4.48 9.75
C ALA A 141 11.83 3.63 10.65
N ILE A 142 10.86 4.29 11.31
CA ILE A 142 9.78 3.64 12.07
C ILE A 142 9.06 2.58 11.21
N HIS A 143 8.64 2.97 10.01
CA HIS A 143 7.88 2.14 9.10
C HIS A 143 8.71 0.96 8.58
N GLU A 144 9.94 1.22 8.14
CA GLU A 144 10.83 0.18 7.58
C GLU A 144 11.22 -0.87 8.64
N VAL A 145 11.63 -0.43 9.82
CA VAL A 145 11.99 -1.34 10.92
C VAL A 145 10.78 -2.15 11.38
N PHE A 146 9.61 -1.51 11.50
CA PHE A 146 8.39 -2.22 11.90
C PHE A 146 7.97 -3.27 10.87
N LYS A 147 8.02 -2.92 9.57
CA LYS A 147 7.76 -3.82 8.45
C LYS A 147 8.68 -5.03 8.43
N ASP A 148 9.99 -4.80 8.57
CA ASP A 148 10.98 -5.88 8.60
C ASP A 148 10.77 -6.79 9.82
N GLY A 149 10.51 -6.18 10.98
CA GLY A 149 10.17 -6.89 12.21
C GLY A 149 8.92 -7.76 12.08
N LEU A 150 7.84 -7.23 11.49
CA LEU A 150 6.62 -7.99 11.21
C LEU A 150 6.89 -9.16 10.25
N THR A 151 7.70 -8.94 9.21
CA THR A 151 8.09 -10.00 8.27
C THR A 151 8.84 -11.13 8.98
N CYS A 152 9.76 -10.80 9.88
CA CYS A 152 10.46 -11.79 10.71
C CYS A 152 9.49 -12.57 11.60
N LEU A 153 8.60 -11.89 12.32
CA LEU A 153 7.61 -12.55 13.19
C LEU A 153 6.71 -13.53 12.42
N LEU A 154 6.29 -13.15 11.20
CA LEU A 154 5.51 -14.02 10.32
C LEU A 154 6.31 -15.24 9.84
N LYS A 155 7.60 -15.06 9.50
CA LYS A 155 8.49 -16.17 9.10
C LYS A 155 8.74 -17.13 10.25
N ASP A 156 8.96 -16.61 11.46
CA ASP A 156 9.21 -17.42 12.65
C ASP A 156 7.99 -18.31 12.97
N GLU A 157 6.79 -17.75 12.90
CA GLU A 157 5.54 -18.52 13.09
C GLU A 157 5.29 -19.55 11.98
N LEU A 158 5.65 -19.25 10.74
CA LEU A 158 5.61 -20.24 9.65
C LEU A 158 6.59 -21.39 9.92
N GLY A 159 7.80 -21.09 10.39
CA GLY A 159 8.79 -22.09 10.81
C GLY A 159 8.27 -22.97 11.94
N ARG A 160 7.68 -22.36 12.98
CA ARG A 160 7.04 -23.09 14.09
C ARG A 160 5.94 -24.02 13.59
N ILE A 161 5.09 -23.57 12.65
CA ILE A 161 4.04 -24.42 12.06
C ILE A 161 4.63 -25.64 11.35
N ALA A 162 5.74 -25.49 10.61
CA ALA A 162 6.41 -26.62 9.97
C ALA A 162 6.96 -27.64 10.98
N GLU A 163 7.48 -27.17 12.11
CA GLU A 163 8.01 -28.01 13.19
C GLU A 163 6.88 -28.74 13.94
N ASP A 164 5.84 -28.02 14.36
CA ASP A 164 4.70 -28.54 15.13
C ASP A 164 3.80 -29.45 14.28
N HIS A 165 3.75 -29.21 12.97
CA HIS A 165 2.92 -29.95 12.02
C HIS A 165 3.75 -30.45 10.84
N PRO A 166 4.51 -31.57 10.97
CA PRO A 166 5.39 -32.08 9.91
C PRO A 166 4.70 -32.35 8.57
N ALA A 167 3.39 -32.63 8.58
CA ALA A 167 2.59 -32.80 7.36
C ALA A 167 2.48 -31.50 6.52
N LEU A 168 2.69 -30.34 7.13
CA LEU A 168 2.64 -29.03 6.48
C LEU A 168 4.01 -28.53 6.03
N GLN A 169 5.10 -29.21 6.38
CA GLN A 169 6.47 -28.76 6.08
C GLN A 169 6.64 -28.43 4.59
N ASN A 170 6.22 -29.33 3.70
CA ASN A 170 6.28 -29.13 2.25
C ASN A 170 5.44 -27.94 1.74
N ILE A 171 4.41 -27.54 2.48
CA ILE A 171 3.56 -26.38 2.15
C ILE A 171 4.24 -25.10 2.65
N VAL A 172 4.77 -25.11 3.87
CA VAL A 172 5.52 -23.98 4.45
C VAL A 172 6.75 -23.64 3.62
N GLU A 173 7.51 -24.64 3.16
CA GLU A 173 8.70 -24.44 2.31
C GLU A 173 8.38 -23.76 0.96
N LYS A 174 7.11 -23.81 0.52
CA LYS A 174 6.67 -23.10 -0.69
C LYS A 174 6.31 -21.64 -0.41
N ILE A 175 6.15 -21.24 0.85
CA ILE A 175 5.77 -19.88 1.24
C ILE A 175 7.05 -19.06 1.46
N GLY A 176 7.36 -18.20 0.49
CA GLY A 176 8.47 -17.26 0.54
C GLY A 176 7.99 -15.83 0.80
N SER A 177 8.85 -14.99 1.39
CA SER A 177 8.57 -13.55 1.44
C SER A 177 9.19 -12.87 0.22
N ASP A 178 8.34 -12.15 -0.54
CA ASP A 178 8.75 -11.37 -1.71
C ASP A 178 8.82 -9.85 -1.40
N GLY A 179 8.78 -9.49 -0.10
CA GLY A 179 8.82 -8.11 0.36
C GLY A 179 7.76 -7.25 -0.32
N HIS A 180 8.17 -6.08 -0.82
CA HIS A 180 7.30 -5.07 -1.44
C HIS A 180 7.19 -5.21 -2.97
N THR A 181 7.51 -6.38 -3.54
CA THR A 181 7.39 -6.62 -4.98
C THR A 181 5.98 -6.26 -5.48
N ARG A 182 5.89 -5.62 -6.66
CA ARG A 182 4.58 -5.23 -7.23
C ARG A 182 3.66 -6.43 -7.41
N VAL A 183 2.42 -6.26 -6.97
CA VAL A 183 1.30 -7.18 -7.23
C VAL A 183 0.45 -6.56 -8.34
N GLY A 184 0.16 -7.32 -9.40
CA GLY A 184 -0.55 -6.81 -10.57
C GLY A 184 -0.36 -7.67 -11.82
N ILE A 185 -1.10 -7.38 -12.89
CA ILE A 185 -0.81 -7.98 -14.21
C ILE A 185 0.28 -7.12 -14.83
N ALA A 186 1.48 -7.66 -15.05
CA ALA A 186 2.66 -6.97 -15.58
C ALA A 186 2.46 -6.27 -16.95
N ARG A 187 1.26 -6.34 -17.54
CA ARG A 187 0.94 -5.79 -18.86
C ARG A 187 -0.34 -4.96 -18.93
N GLU A 188 -1.24 -5.01 -17.94
CA GLU A 188 -2.48 -4.23 -18.00
C GLU A 188 -2.92 -3.73 -16.63
N GLY A 189 -2.80 -2.42 -16.46
CA GLY A 189 -3.78 -1.60 -15.77
C GLY A 189 -3.55 -1.32 -14.30
N TRP A 190 -3.38 -2.33 -13.45
CA TRP A 190 -3.27 -2.10 -12.01
C TRP A 190 -2.03 -2.78 -11.43
N GLN A 191 -1.22 -1.99 -10.72
CA GLN A 191 0.01 -2.42 -10.06
C GLN A 191 0.14 -1.74 -8.70
N ARG A 192 0.29 -2.51 -7.63
CA ARG A 192 0.43 -1.98 -6.27
C ARG A 192 1.61 -2.62 -5.55
N CYS A 193 2.39 -1.81 -4.84
CA CYS A 193 3.46 -2.27 -3.97
C CYS A 193 2.94 -2.38 -2.53
N PRO A 194 2.57 -3.58 -2.04
CA PRO A 194 2.28 -3.72 -0.62
C PRO A 194 3.53 -3.43 0.21
N ASP A 195 3.37 -3.22 1.52
CA ASP A 195 4.54 -3.17 2.41
C ASP A 195 5.21 -4.54 2.51
N GLY A 196 4.44 -5.62 2.57
CA GLY A 196 5.01 -6.94 2.41
C GLY A 196 4.04 -7.98 1.91
N GLN A 197 4.61 -9.09 1.47
CA GLN A 197 3.85 -10.21 0.95
C GLN A 197 4.52 -11.55 1.21
N PHE A 198 3.69 -12.59 1.21
CA PHE A 198 4.10 -13.97 1.28
C PHE A 198 3.55 -14.69 0.05
N LYS A 199 4.46 -15.10 -0.83
CA LYS A 199 4.18 -15.73 -2.10
C LYS A 199 4.32 -17.24 -1.98
N TYR A 200 3.40 -17.94 -2.62
CA TYR A 200 3.43 -19.39 -2.72
C TYR A 200 4.10 -19.81 -4.04
N SER A 201 5.09 -20.68 -3.96
CA SER A 201 5.86 -21.12 -5.12
C SER A 201 4.96 -21.70 -6.21
N GLY A 202 5.19 -21.27 -7.45
CA GLY A 202 4.37 -21.65 -8.61
C GLY A 202 3.17 -20.74 -8.88
N TYR A 203 2.91 -19.72 -8.05
CA TYR A 203 1.83 -18.75 -8.26
C TYR A 203 2.39 -17.39 -8.66
N LEU A 204 1.62 -16.65 -9.46
CA LEU A 204 1.98 -15.29 -9.86
C LEU A 204 1.79 -14.30 -8.70
N ASP A 205 0.65 -14.40 -8.02
CA ASP A 205 0.23 -13.50 -6.96
C ASP A 205 0.47 -14.09 -5.57
N PRO A 206 0.72 -13.23 -4.56
CA PRO A 206 0.83 -13.66 -3.18
C PRO A 206 -0.55 -14.00 -2.60
N PRO A 207 -0.74 -15.16 -1.95
CA PRO A 207 -1.95 -15.44 -1.19
C PRO A 207 -2.09 -14.54 0.04
N PHE A 208 -1.01 -14.00 0.58
CA PHE A 208 -1.07 -13.12 1.74
C PHE A 208 -0.24 -11.86 1.54
N VAL A 209 -0.85 -10.70 1.81
CA VAL A 209 -0.19 -9.39 1.79
C VAL A 209 -0.44 -8.66 3.10
N TYR A 210 0.40 -7.67 3.41
CA TYR A 210 0.13 -6.75 4.49
C TYR A 210 0.56 -5.33 4.13
N ASP A 211 -0.15 -4.36 4.69
CA ASP A 211 0.13 -2.93 4.57
C ASP A 211 0.13 -2.26 5.93
N ILE A 212 1.02 -1.29 6.08
CA ILE A 212 1.18 -0.46 7.26
C ILE A 212 0.83 0.97 6.83
N GLY A 213 -0.13 1.59 7.51
CA GLY A 213 -0.61 2.93 7.20
C GLY A 213 -0.33 3.88 8.34
N HIS A 214 -0.18 5.16 8.00
CA HIS A 214 -0.25 6.22 8.99
C HIS A 214 -1.72 6.51 9.31
N ALA A 215 -2.11 6.52 10.58
CA ALA A 215 -3.53 6.59 10.96
C ALA A 215 -4.28 7.85 10.47
N GLU A 216 -3.54 8.92 10.16
CA GLU A 216 -4.08 10.13 9.51
C GLU A 216 -4.61 9.87 8.09
N THR A 217 -4.39 8.67 7.53
CA THR A 217 -4.78 8.26 6.18
C THR A 217 -5.61 6.96 6.20
N GLU A 218 -6.57 6.82 7.12
CA GLU A 218 -7.44 5.62 7.22
C GLU A 218 -8.10 5.23 5.88
N ASP A 219 -8.42 6.22 5.05
CA ASP A 219 -8.92 6.03 3.69
C ASP A 219 -7.95 5.23 2.82
N SER A 220 -6.63 5.38 3.02
CA SER A 220 -5.59 4.72 2.22
C SER A 220 -5.49 3.21 2.48
N LEU A 221 -5.70 2.77 3.73
CA LEU A 221 -5.68 1.34 4.06
C LEU A 221 -6.99 0.66 3.64
N SER A 222 -8.12 1.34 3.83
CA SER A 222 -9.42 0.85 3.33
C SER A 222 -9.43 0.73 1.80
N GLN A 223 -8.86 1.73 1.12
CA GLN A 223 -8.62 1.69 -0.32
C GLN A 223 -7.68 0.53 -0.69
N SER A 224 -6.58 0.34 0.04
CA SER A 224 -5.66 -0.79 -0.21
C SER A 224 -6.35 -2.15 -0.11
N VAL A 225 -7.18 -2.35 0.92
CA VAL A 225 -7.96 -3.58 1.11
C VAL A 225 -8.92 -3.78 -0.05
N ASN A 226 -9.60 -2.73 -0.50
CA ASN A 226 -10.46 -2.80 -1.68
C ASN A 226 -9.63 -3.19 -2.91
N GLU A 227 -8.50 -2.54 -3.13
CA GLU A 227 -7.70 -2.77 -4.33
C GLU A 227 -7.11 -4.19 -4.38
N HIS A 228 -6.53 -4.69 -3.28
CA HIS A 228 -6.00 -6.04 -3.22
C HIS A 228 -7.10 -7.11 -3.22
N LEU A 229 -8.13 -6.99 -2.38
CA LEU A 229 -9.08 -8.09 -2.20
C LEU A 229 -10.26 -8.05 -3.17
N ILE A 230 -10.57 -6.93 -3.82
CA ILE A 230 -11.65 -6.87 -4.83
C ILE A 230 -11.10 -7.20 -6.21
N PHE A 231 -10.02 -6.54 -6.63
CA PHE A 231 -9.46 -6.79 -7.96
C PHE A 231 -8.70 -8.12 -8.07
N ARG A 232 -8.29 -8.71 -6.93
CA ARG A 232 -7.55 -9.98 -6.89
C ARG A 232 -8.12 -10.99 -5.89
N ALA A 233 -9.43 -10.98 -5.67
CA ALA A 233 -10.11 -11.87 -4.71
C ALA A 233 -9.78 -13.36 -4.88
N GLU A 234 -9.54 -13.82 -6.12
CA GLU A 234 -9.18 -15.22 -6.43
C GLU A 234 -7.72 -15.56 -6.08
N ALA A 235 -6.86 -14.56 -5.99
CA ALA A 235 -5.42 -14.72 -5.92
C ALA A 235 -4.87 -14.35 -4.54
N ILE A 236 -5.37 -13.26 -3.94
CA ILE A 236 -5.03 -12.83 -2.58
C ILE A 236 -6.07 -13.42 -1.62
N GLY A 237 -5.60 -14.37 -0.82
CA GLY A 237 -6.37 -15.11 0.17
C GLY A 237 -6.61 -14.34 1.46
N GLY A 238 -5.68 -13.47 1.86
CA GLY A 238 -5.79 -12.66 3.07
C GLY A 238 -4.93 -11.39 3.02
N MET A 239 -5.36 -10.39 3.78
CA MET A 239 -4.65 -9.13 3.91
C MET A 239 -4.67 -8.66 5.37
N LEU A 240 -3.50 -8.29 5.87
CA LEU A 240 -3.34 -7.67 7.18
C LEU A 240 -3.07 -6.17 7.00
N THR A 241 -3.85 -5.31 7.67
CA THR A 241 -3.56 -3.88 7.74
C THR A 241 -3.22 -3.46 9.16
N ILE A 242 -2.23 -2.58 9.28
CA ILE A 242 -1.82 -2.00 10.56
C ILE A 242 -1.80 -0.49 10.42
N SER A 243 -2.75 0.18 11.06
CA SER A 243 -2.82 1.64 11.10
C SER A 243 -2.11 2.13 12.35
N ILE A 244 -0.99 2.85 12.20
CA ILE A 244 -0.21 3.40 13.31
C ILE A 244 -0.39 4.91 13.33
N ALA A 245 -0.95 5.42 14.42
CA ALA A 245 -0.98 6.84 14.72
C ALA A 245 0.30 7.19 15.47
N TYR A 246 1.14 8.01 14.87
CA TYR A 246 2.18 8.73 15.61
C TYR A 246 2.21 10.21 15.20
N ASN A 247 2.45 11.10 16.16
CA ASN A 247 2.55 12.54 15.90
C ASN A 247 3.97 12.81 15.42
N LYS A 248 4.08 13.46 14.27
CA LYS A 248 5.36 13.82 13.64
C LYS A 248 6.10 14.94 14.38
N GLN A 249 5.46 15.60 15.35
CA GLN A 249 6.12 16.60 16.16
C GLN A 249 7.03 15.92 17.20
N GLN A 250 8.23 16.47 17.37
CA GLN A 250 9.33 16.04 18.26
C GLN A 250 8.96 16.09 19.76
N ASP A 251 7.80 15.58 20.13
CA ASP A 251 7.38 15.45 21.52
C ASP A 251 8.07 14.20 22.10
N PRO A 252 9.03 14.35 23.03
CA PRO A 252 9.68 13.22 23.67
C PRO A 252 8.72 12.35 24.50
N ASP A 253 7.57 12.88 24.90
CA ASP A 253 6.51 12.16 25.61
C ASP A 253 5.46 11.56 24.66
N PHE A 254 5.74 11.55 23.34
CA PHE A 254 4.79 11.11 22.33
C PHE A 254 4.37 9.65 22.48
N LYS A 255 3.07 9.42 22.30
CA LYS A 255 2.38 8.16 22.56
C LYS A 255 1.69 7.65 21.30
N TYR A 256 2.12 6.49 20.82
CA TYR A 256 1.55 5.88 19.62
C TYR A 256 0.31 5.04 19.93
N THR A 257 -0.60 4.97 18.96
CA THR A 257 -1.78 4.11 18.98
C THR A 257 -1.82 3.33 17.68
N ALA A 258 -2.12 2.03 17.70
CA ALA A 258 -2.32 1.31 16.45
C ALA A 258 -3.49 0.33 16.48
N TRP A 259 -4.13 0.25 15.32
CA TRP A 259 -5.20 -0.69 15.03
C TRP A 259 -4.75 -1.70 14.00
N LEU A 260 -5.11 -2.95 14.24
CA LEU A 260 -4.84 -4.06 13.36
C LEU A 260 -6.15 -4.61 12.82
N SER A 261 -6.25 -4.73 11.51
CA SER A 261 -7.37 -5.40 10.85
C SER A 261 -6.89 -6.55 9.97
N LEU A 262 -7.49 -7.72 10.13
CA LEU A 262 -7.24 -8.87 9.26
C LEU A 262 -8.47 -9.11 8.38
N TYR A 263 -8.22 -9.25 7.09
CA TYR A 263 -9.22 -9.57 6.08
C TYR A 263 -8.90 -10.90 5.43
N GLY A 264 -9.94 -11.66 5.09
CA GLY A 264 -9.83 -12.91 4.34
C GLY A 264 -10.90 -13.00 3.26
N THR A 265 -10.60 -13.78 2.22
CA THR A 265 -11.55 -14.12 1.17
C THR A 265 -12.12 -15.53 1.39
N SER A 266 -13.44 -15.64 1.28
CA SER A 266 -14.19 -16.89 1.38
C SER A 266 -15.03 -17.11 0.13
N VAL A 267 -15.15 -18.37 -0.31
CA VAL A 267 -16.05 -18.77 -1.38
C VAL A 267 -17.44 -19.01 -0.78
N ILE A 268 -18.46 -18.39 -1.37
CA ILE A 268 -19.88 -18.65 -1.12
C ILE A 268 -20.54 -19.16 -2.40
N GLU A 269 -21.77 -19.69 -2.31
CA GLU A 269 -22.50 -20.27 -3.46
C GLU A 269 -22.59 -19.35 -4.69
N HIS A 270 -22.53 -18.04 -4.48
CA HIS A 270 -22.69 -17.02 -5.53
C HIS A 270 -21.44 -16.17 -5.81
N GLY A 271 -20.27 -16.53 -5.27
CA GLY A 271 -19.05 -15.76 -5.52
C GLY A 271 -18.03 -15.77 -4.40
N LEU A 272 -17.17 -14.75 -4.41
CA LEU A 272 -16.20 -14.48 -3.35
C LEU A 272 -16.70 -13.34 -2.47
N VAL A 273 -16.60 -13.53 -1.15
CA VAL A 273 -16.89 -12.50 -0.16
C VAL A 273 -15.64 -12.19 0.64
N ARG A 274 -15.40 -10.88 0.84
CA ARG A 274 -14.40 -10.37 1.77
C ARG A 274 -14.99 -10.30 3.17
N ASN A 275 -14.31 -10.93 4.12
CA ASN A 275 -14.68 -10.88 5.54
C ASN A 275 -13.58 -10.18 6.34
N ARG A 276 -13.96 -9.24 7.20
CA ARG A 276 -13.05 -8.73 8.24
C ARG A 276 -13.06 -9.72 9.39
N LEU A 277 -11.95 -10.44 9.55
CA LEU A 277 -11.78 -11.52 10.53
C LEU A 277 -11.36 -10.97 11.90
N VAL A 278 -10.53 -9.93 11.90
CA VAL A 278 -10.02 -9.29 13.12
C VAL A 278 -10.10 -7.78 12.95
N ASN A 279 -10.47 -7.09 14.02
CA ASN A 279 -10.25 -5.65 14.19
C ASN A 279 -9.94 -5.40 15.67
N LYS A 280 -8.70 -5.06 15.99
CA LYS A 280 -8.23 -4.93 17.38
C LYS A 280 -7.33 -3.70 17.55
N LEU A 281 -7.46 -3.07 18.70
CA LEU A 281 -6.49 -2.11 19.19
C LEU A 281 -5.27 -2.87 19.69
N ALA A 282 -4.13 -2.73 19.00
CA ALA A 282 -2.88 -3.42 19.34
C ALA A 282 -2.03 -2.59 20.31
N PHE A 283 -2.01 -1.26 20.12
CA PHE A 283 -1.33 -0.33 21.01
C PHE A 283 -2.26 0.79 21.41
N TYR A 284 -2.16 1.21 22.67
CA TYR A 284 -2.77 2.42 23.16
C TYR A 284 -1.76 3.17 24.02
N ASP A 285 -1.58 4.44 23.72
CA ASP A 285 -0.79 5.33 24.56
C ASP A 285 0.66 4.86 24.76
N GLY A 286 1.28 4.34 23.69
CA GLY A 286 2.65 3.78 23.71
C GLY A 286 2.77 2.42 24.39
N LYS A 287 1.67 1.78 24.78
CA LYS A 287 1.68 0.47 25.46
C LYS A 287 1.00 -0.60 24.61
N ALA A 288 1.58 -1.79 24.60
CA ALA A 288 0.93 -2.97 24.06
C ALA A 288 -0.33 -3.31 24.85
N MET A 289 -1.44 -3.47 24.14
CA MET A 289 -2.64 -4.08 24.71
C MET A 289 -2.38 -5.59 24.93
N PRO A 290 -2.98 -6.23 25.94
CA PRO A 290 -2.85 -7.67 26.12
C PRO A 290 -3.50 -8.43 24.96
N GLY A 291 -2.81 -9.47 24.47
CA GLY A 291 -3.33 -10.39 23.46
C GLY A 291 -2.47 -10.43 22.20
N ARG A 292 -3.09 -10.98 21.14
CA ARG A 292 -2.42 -11.30 19.88
C ARG A 292 -3.35 -11.17 18.68
N VAL A 293 -2.72 -11.07 17.52
CA VAL A 293 -3.37 -11.36 16.23
C VAL A 293 -3.25 -12.84 15.95
N GLU A 294 -4.36 -13.45 15.53
CA GLU A 294 -4.42 -14.84 15.10
C GLU A 294 -4.78 -14.84 13.62
N ILE A 295 -3.89 -15.35 12.79
CA ILE A 295 -4.02 -15.37 11.34
C ILE A 295 -4.16 -16.83 10.91
N PRO A 296 -5.28 -17.25 10.31
CA PRO A 296 -5.42 -18.61 9.81
C PRO A 296 -4.33 -18.94 8.78
N PHE A 297 -3.58 -20.02 9.00
CA PHE A 297 -2.49 -20.46 8.12
C PHE A 297 -2.95 -20.62 6.66
N LYS A 298 -4.20 -21.06 6.46
CA LYS A 298 -4.83 -21.19 5.14
C LYS A 298 -4.79 -19.89 4.32
N LEU A 299 -4.68 -18.72 4.95
CA LEU A 299 -4.56 -17.44 4.22
C LEU A 299 -3.23 -17.29 3.48
N PHE A 300 -2.18 -18.02 3.88
CA PHE A 300 -0.87 -18.07 3.21
C PHE A 300 -0.83 -19.12 2.09
N VAL A 301 -1.93 -19.83 1.87
CA VAL A 301 -2.04 -20.86 0.84
C VAL A 301 -3.05 -20.41 -0.21
N PRO A 302 -2.72 -20.51 -1.52
CA PRO A 302 -3.64 -20.18 -2.59
C PRO A 302 -4.97 -20.91 -2.44
N LEU A 303 -6.07 -20.23 -2.73
CA LEU A 303 -7.43 -20.75 -2.52
C LEU A 303 -7.63 -22.14 -3.16
N ARG A 304 -7.03 -22.35 -4.34
CA ARG A 304 -7.10 -23.62 -5.10
C ARG A 304 -6.35 -24.77 -4.44
N GLU A 305 -5.38 -24.50 -3.56
CA GLU A 305 -4.61 -25.53 -2.84
C GLU A 305 -5.08 -25.74 -1.40
N ARG A 306 -6.01 -24.93 -0.88
CA ARG A 306 -6.49 -25.08 0.51
C ARG A 306 -7.15 -26.44 0.79
N HIS A 307 -7.64 -27.13 -0.23
CA HIS A 307 -8.22 -28.48 -0.09
C HIS A 307 -7.19 -29.57 0.28
N VAL A 308 -5.90 -29.31 0.10
CA VAL A 308 -4.83 -30.25 0.53
C VAL A 308 -4.44 -30.07 1.99
N LEU A 309 -4.97 -29.02 2.66
CA LEU A 309 -4.73 -28.78 4.07
C LEU A 309 -5.49 -29.83 4.91
N PRO A 310 -4.89 -30.33 6.00
CA PRO A 310 -5.56 -31.27 6.88
C PRO A 310 -6.85 -30.66 7.44
N GLU A 311 -7.93 -31.46 7.50
CA GLU A 311 -9.24 -31.02 7.98
C GLU A 311 -9.30 -30.78 9.51
N SER A 312 -8.27 -31.19 10.26
CA SER A 312 -8.17 -31.01 11.71
C SER A 312 -7.85 -29.56 12.10
N GLU A 313 -8.08 -29.23 13.38
CA GLU A 313 -7.86 -27.94 14.09
C GLU A 313 -7.31 -26.76 13.28
N GLU A 314 -7.98 -25.61 13.40
CA GLU A 314 -7.53 -24.39 12.74
C GLU A 314 -6.10 -24.03 13.15
N ILE A 315 -5.15 -24.24 12.23
CA ILE A 315 -3.75 -23.85 12.40
C ILE A 315 -3.66 -22.33 12.27
N LEU A 316 -3.10 -21.71 13.29
CA LEU A 316 -3.01 -20.26 13.42
C LEU A 316 -1.54 -19.82 13.51
N ILE A 317 -1.22 -18.76 12.77
CA ILE A 317 -0.07 -17.90 13.01
C ILE A 317 -0.46 -16.92 14.11
N ARG A 318 0.37 -16.81 15.14
CA ARG A 318 0.08 -16.04 16.34
C ARG A 318 1.17 -15.01 16.55
N ILE A 319 0.81 -13.74 16.50
CA ILE A 319 1.75 -12.64 16.77
C ILE A 319 1.27 -11.86 17.97
N GLU A 320 2.04 -11.90 19.05
CA GLU A 320 1.73 -11.19 20.28
C GLU A 320 1.84 -9.69 20.06
N PHE A 321 0.92 -8.91 20.64
CA PHE A 321 0.97 -7.45 20.55
C PHE A 321 2.22 -6.88 21.24
N ALA A 322 2.73 -7.57 22.26
CA ALA A 322 4.01 -7.23 22.86
C ALA A 322 5.18 -7.31 21.85
N ASP A 323 5.15 -8.26 20.91
CA ASP A 323 6.20 -8.41 19.90
C ASP A 323 6.13 -7.29 18.87
N LEU A 324 4.93 -6.95 18.41
CA LEU A 324 4.73 -5.81 17.53
C LEU A 324 5.18 -4.50 18.19
N ALA A 325 4.89 -4.31 19.49
CA ALA A 325 5.32 -3.12 20.22
C ALA A 325 6.85 -3.01 20.26
N ARG A 326 7.56 -4.12 20.50
CA ARG A 326 9.02 -4.15 20.46
C ARG A 326 9.59 -3.75 19.10
N GLN A 327 8.95 -4.12 17.99
CA GLN A 327 9.41 -3.69 16.67
C GLN A 327 9.16 -2.19 16.44
N LEU A 328 8.03 -1.68 16.94
CA LEU A 328 7.70 -0.26 16.82
C LEU A 328 8.67 0.61 17.66
N GLU A 329 8.97 0.20 18.88
CA GLU A 329 9.97 0.85 19.74
C GLU A 329 11.36 0.91 19.08
N ARG A 330 11.78 -0.19 18.44
CA ARG A 330 13.03 -0.21 17.66
C ARG A 330 13.00 0.79 16.51
N GLY A 331 11.88 0.88 15.80
CA GLY A 331 11.68 1.84 14.72
C GLY A 331 11.74 3.29 15.21
N ILE A 332 11.10 3.59 16.35
CA ILE A 332 11.16 4.91 17.00
C ILE A 332 12.58 5.27 17.40
N GLU A 333 13.32 4.34 18.00
CA GLU A 333 14.71 4.58 18.39
C GLU A 333 15.62 4.82 17.18
N GLN A 334 15.46 4.03 16.12
CA GLN A 334 16.18 4.23 14.86
C GLN A 334 15.88 5.61 14.25
N GLN A 335 14.60 6.02 14.24
CA GLN A 335 14.20 7.35 13.75
C GLN A 335 14.87 8.48 14.57
N ARG A 336 14.89 8.35 15.90
CA ARG A 336 15.58 9.32 16.78
C ARG A 336 17.07 9.43 16.47
N LEU A 337 17.75 8.31 16.24
CA LEU A 337 19.17 8.30 15.86
C LEU A 337 19.40 9.01 14.53
N GLU A 338 18.56 8.74 13.53
CA GLU A 338 18.65 9.39 12.21
C GLU A 338 18.40 10.89 12.28
N ASP A 339 17.43 11.33 13.08
CA ASP A 339 17.11 12.74 13.24
C ASP A 339 18.20 13.49 14.02
N ALA A 340 18.84 12.84 14.99
CA ALA A 340 19.99 13.41 15.70
C ALA A 340 21.20 13.65 14.76
N VAL A 341 21.43 12.75 13.79
CA VAL A 341 22.50 12.92 12.77
C VAL A 341 22.19 14.07 11.83
N LYS A 342 20.93 14.26 11.43
CA LYS A 342 20.52 15.36 10.54
C LYS A 342 20.69 16.75 11.17
N VAL A 343 20.61 16.85 12.50
CA VAL A 343 20.73 18.11 13.25
C VAL A 343 22.18 18.45 13.62
N ALA A 344 23.13 17.52 13.43
CA ALA A 344 24.53 17.80 13.73
C ALA A 344 25.07 18.94 12.84
N PRO A 345 25.60 20.04 13.42
CA PRO A 345 26.08 21.17 12.64
C PRO A 345 27.26 20.75 11.77
N THR A 346 27.26 21.18 10.50
CA THR A 346 28.42 21.15 9.61
C THR A 346 29.64 21.66 10.39
N PRO A 347 30.77 20.92 10.44
CA PRO A 347 31.93 21.40 11.17
C PRO A 347 32.34 22.78 10.64
N PRO A 348 32.50 23.79 11.51
CA PRO A 348 32.99 25.09 11.08
C PRO A 348 34.45 24.94 10.70
N GLY A 349 34.77 24.96 9.41
CA GLY A 349 36.16 25.04 8.98
C GLY A 349 36.49 24.47 7.62
N ILE A 350 36.00 25.11 6.56
CA ILE A 350 36.87 25.40 5.39
C ILE A 350 36.57 26.85 5.00
N LEU A 351 37.19 27.79 5.73
CA LEU A 351 37.54 29.08 5.15
C LEU A 351 38.51 28.75 4.01
N LEU A 352 38.02 28.82 2.76
CA LEU A 352 38.90 28.82 1.61
C LEU A 352 39.70 30.14 1.66
N ASP A 353 40.96 29.94 2.05
CA ASP A 353 42.16 30.75 1.88
C ASP A 353 41.95 32.05 1.07
N GLU A 354 42.11 33.19 1.75
CA GLU A 354 42.36 34.50 1.16
C GLU A 354 43.63 34.45 0.29
N LYS A 355 43.52 34.05 -0.97
CA LYS A 355 44.56 34.22 -1.98
C LYS A 355 44.04 35.02 -3.17
N ASP A 356 43.65 36.26 -2.88
CA ASP A 356 43.67 37.35 -3.86
C ASP A 356 44.24 38.62 -3.20
N GLN A 357 45.44 38.47 -2.61
CA GLN A 357 46.38 39.58 -2.43
C GLN A 357 47.63 39.28 -3.26
N LYS A 358 47.64 39.77 -4.50
CA LYS A 358 48.81 40.32 -5.22
C LYS A 358 48.45 40.64 -6.68
N MET A 359 48.03 41.88 -6.91
CA MET A 359 48.32 42.60 -8.16
C MET A 359 48.82 43.99 -7.78
N GLU A 360 50.09 44.04 -7.39
CA GLU A 360 50.97 45.16 -7.75
C GLU A 360 52.00 44.58 -8.71
N LEU A 361 51.87 44.97 -9.98
CA LEU A 361 52.96 45.42 -10.86
C LEU A 361 52.38 46.03 -12.13
#